data_AF-A0A5B6U6Z5-F1
#
_entry.id   AF-A0A5B6U6Z5-F1
#
_cell.length_a   1.000
_cell.length_b   1.000
_cell.length_c   1.000
_cell.angle_alpha   90.00
_cell.angle_beta   90.00
_cell.angle_gamma   90.00
#
_symmetry.space_group_name_H-M   'P 1'
#
loop_
_entity.id
_entity.type
_entity.pdbx_description
1 polymer ?
#
loop_
_entity_poly.entity_id
_entity_poly.type
_entity_poly.pdbx_seq_one_letter_code
_entity_poly.pdbx_strand_id
1 'polypeptide(L)'
;MRKLQLIYCLEPAGSHGVWGLDDYHLLPFIFGSSQLIDHKYMRPKSIHNDDILDNFSSEYMYLSCIQFVKKVKKGPFAEHSPLLNDISGVPNWNKVNTGMLKMYKAEVLEKVPIIQHFLFGWLIKWE
;
A
#
# COMPACT_ATOMS: atom_id res chain seq x y z
N MET A 1 -1.14 -13.11 -4.82
CA MET A 1 -2.41 -12.49 -4.39
C MET A 1 -3.21 -11.87 -5.54
N ARG A 2 -2.67 -10.92 -6.31
CA ARG A 2 -3.38 -10.24 -7.43
C ARG A 2 -4.15 -11.16 -8.38
N LYS A 3 -3.55 -12.28 -8.79
CA LYS A 3 -4.21 -13.27 -9.65
C LYS A 3 -5.49 -13.85 -9.01
N LEU A 4 -5.44 -14.18 -7.71
CA LEU A 4 -6.60 -14.70 -6.99
C LEU A 4 -7.70 -13.64 -6.83
N GLN A 5 -7.32 -12.41 -6.49
CA GLN A 5 -8.25 -11.28 -6.37
C GLN A 5 -9.04 -11.05 -7.66
N LEU A 6 -8.37 -11.08 -8.80
CA LEU A 6 -9.00 -10.88 -10.11
C LEU A 6 -9.80 -12.09 -10.59
N ILE A 7 -9.28 -13.31 -10.45
CA ILE A 7 -9.94 -14.52 -10.95
C ILE A 7 -11.20 -14.86 -10.15
N TYR A 8 -11.13 -14.69 -8.83
CA TYR A 8 -12.20 -15.09 -7.93
C TYR A 8 -13.03 -13.90 -7.42
N CYS A 9 -12.80 -12.69 -7.93
CA CYS A 9 -13.49 -11.47 -7.49
C CYS A 9 -13.55 -11.35 -5.96
N LEU A 10 -12.42 -11.63 -5.28
CA LEU A 10 -12.38 -11.65 -3.82
C LEU A 10 -12.80 -10.29 -3.27
N GLU A 11 -13.56 -10.28 -2.18
CA GLU A 11 -13.91 -9.04 -1.51
C GLU A 11 -12.78 -8.59 -0.57
N PRO A 12 -12.58 -7.28 -0.40
CA PRO A 12 -11.67 -6.71 0.59
C PRO A 12 -12.08 -7.08 2.03
N ALA A 13 -11.20 -7.75 2.78
CA ALA A 13 -11.44 -8.06 4.18
C ALA A 13 -11.01 -6.91 5.09
N GLY A 14 -11.89 -6.44 5.97
CA GLY A 14 -11.56 -5.34 6.90
C GLY A 14 -11.36 -3.99 6.21
N SER A 15 -12.02 -3.76 5.07
CA SER A 15 -11.89 -2.51 4.32
C SER A 15 -12.31 -1.30 5.14
N HIS A 16 -11.46 -0.27 5.11
CA HIS A 16 -11.77 1.07 5.64
C HIS A 16 -12.53 1.94 4.61
N GLY A 17 -13.05 1.32 3.55
CA GLY A 17 -13.67 2.02 2.42
C GLY A 17 -12.66 2.92 1.71
N VAL A 18 -13.12 4.11 1.31
CA VAL A 18 -12.31 5.10 0.56
C VAL A 18 -11.12 5.64 1.38
N TRP A 19 -11.14 5.47 2.70
CA TRP A 19 -10.07 5.91 3.61
C TRP A 19 -9.00 4.84 3.88
N GLY A 20 -9.16 3.64 3.32
CA GLY A 20 -8.12 2.62 3.34
C GLY A 20 -6.94 3.00 2.45
N LEU A 21 -5.75 2.52 2.81
CA LEU A 21 -4.56 2.69 1.95
C LEU A 21 -4.72 1.96 0.62
N ASP A 22 -5.13 0.70 0.69
CA ASP A 22 -5.41 -0.19 -0.43
C ASP A 22 -6.44 -1.21 0.05
N ASP A 23 -7.16 -1.82 -0.90
CA ASP A 23 -8.23 -2.74 -0.56
C ASP A 23 -7.71 -4.05 0.06
N TYR A 24 -6.45 -4.44 -0.20
CA TYR A 24 -5.94 -5.75 0.22
C TYR A 24 -4.56 -5.73 0.90
N HIS A 25 -3.69 -4.78 0.57
CA HIS A 25 -2.28 -4.86 0.96
C HIS A 25 -1.77 -3.58 1.62
N LEU A 26 -1.04 -3.73 2.72
CA LEU A 26 -0.31 -2.62 3.35
C LEU A 26 1.22 -2.85 3.28
N LEU A 27 1.69 -4.05 3.62
CA LEU A 27 3.13 -4.38 3.68
C LEU A 27 3.94 -4.02 2.41
N PRO A 28 3.47 -4.25 1.17
CA PRO A 28 4.20 -3.85 -0.03
C PRO A 28 4.46 -2.35 -0.12
N PHE A 29 3.61 -1.50 0.48
CA PHE A 29 3.84 -0.06 0.54
C PHE A 29 4.92 0.30 1.56
N ILE A 30 5.01 -0.42 2.68
CA ILE A 30 6.13 -0.26 3.64
C ILE A 30 7.44 -0.63 2.95
N PHE A 31 7.54 -1.86 2.43
CA PHE A 31 8.78 -2.34 1.83
C PHE A 31 9.14 -1.55 0.57
N GLY A 32 8.15 -1.23 -0.27
CA GLY A 32 8.35 -0.46 -1.49
C GLY A 32 8.77 0.99 -1.23
N SER A 33 8.23 1.64 -0.20
CA SER A 33 8.70 2.98 0.18
C SER A 33 10.13 2.94 0.72
N SER A 34 10.52 1.85 1.40
CA SER A 34 11.91 1.63 1.83
C SER A 34 12.86 1.46 0.66
N GLN A 35 12.47 0.77 -0.42
CA GLN A 35 13.28 0.63 -1.64
C GLN A 35 13.60 1.98 -2.29
N LEU A 36 12.75 2.98 -2.08
CA LEU A 36 12.82 4.30 -2.73
C LEU A 36 13.45 5.38 -1.83
N ILE A 37 13.89 5.05 -0.61
CA ILE A 37 14.60 5.99 0.26
C ILE A 37 15.87 6.47 -0.46
N ASP A 38 16.11 7.78 -0.41
CA ASP A 38 17.23 8.47 -1.06
C ASP A 38 17.36 8.26 -2.58
N HIS A 39 16.30 7.75 -3.23
CA HIS A 39 16.28 7.60 -4.68
C HIS A 39 16.46 8.99 -5.35
N LYS A 40 17.37 9.06 -6.32
CA LYS A 40 17.86 10.33 -6.90
C LYS A 40 16.77 11.12 -7.62
N TYR A 41 15.89 10.42 -8.36
CA TYR A 41 14.92 11.04 -9.26
C TYR A 41 13.46 10.82 -8.84
N MET A 42 13.07 9.57 -8.54
CA MET A 42 11.72 9.23 -8.11
C MET A 42 11.40 9.81 -6.72
N ARG A 43 10.31 10.56 -6.64
CA ARG A 43 9.75 11.13 -5.40
C ARG A 43 8.35 10.55 -5.16
N PRO A 44 7.74 10.71 -3.97
CA PRO A 44 6.38 10.24 -3.73
C PRO A 44 5.36 10.74 -4.77
N LYS A 45 5.51 11.98 -5.26
CA LYS A 45 4.66 12.54 -6.32
C LYS A 45 4.80 11.83 -7.68
N SER A 46 5.89 11.09 -7.91
CA SER A 46 6.14 10.36 -9.16
C SER A 46 5.11 9.27 -9.45
N ILE A 47 4.32 8.84 -8.46
CA ILE A 47 3.24 7.86 -8.65
C ILE A 47 2.16 8.33 -9.65
N HIS A 48 2.09 9.64 -9.91
CA HIS A 48 1.16 10.23 -10.87
C HIS A 48 1.67 10.23 -12.31
N ASN A 49 2.96 9.94 -12.52
CA ASN A 49 3.56 9.86 -13.85
C ASN A 49 3.43 8.41 -14.36
N ASP A 50 2.63 8.21 -15.40
CA ASP A 50 2.36 6.88 -15.95
C ASP A 50 3.59 6.28 -16.63
N ASP A 51 4.47 7.08 -17.27
CA ASP A 51 5.73 6.58 -17.83
C ASP A 51 6.64 5.98 -16.76
N ILE A 52 6.70 6.60 -15.57
CA ILE A 52 7.46 6.05 -14.44
C ILE A 52 6.86 4.72 -13.98
N LEU A 53 5.53 4.63 -13.90
CA LEU A 53 4.88 3.39 -13.50
C LEU A 53 5.11 2.28 -14.53
N ASP A 54 5.00 2.57 -15.81
CA ASP A 54 5.12 1.56 -16.86
C ASP A 54 6.55 1.01 -16.99
N ASN A 55 7.55 1.85 -16.73
CA ASN A 55 8.95 1.43 -16.83
C ASN A 55 9.50 0.81 -15.54
N PHE A 56 9.05 1.23 -14.35
CA PHE A 56 9.69 0.87 -13.07
C PHE A 56 8.81 0.07 -12.10
N SER A 57 7.55 -0.21 -12.44
CA SER A 57 6.64 -1.01 -11.60
C SER A 57 7.05 -2.48 -11.41
N SER A 58 7.89 -3.02 -12.29
CA SER A 58 8.48 -4.36 -12.16
C SER A 58 9.63 -4.39 -11.14
N GLU A 59 10.27 -3.25 -10.88
CA GLU A 59 11.45 -3.13 -10.01
C GLU A 59 11.08 -2.69 -8.58
N TYR A 60 10.10 -1.78 -8.44
CA TYR A 60 9.73 -1.20 -7.15
C TYR A 60 8.33 -1.62 -6.71
N MET A 61 8.24 -2.25 -5.54
CA MET A 61 6.97 -2.78 -5.01
C MET A 61 5.91 -1.70 -4.83
N TYR A 62 6.29 -0.50 -4.40
CA TYR A 62 5.35 0.61 -4.22
C TYR A 62 4.71 0.99 -5.55
N LEU A 63 5.53 1.17 -6.59
CA LEU A 63 5.06 1.52 -7.94
C LEU A 63 4.23 0.39 -8.55
N SER A 64 4.62 -0.87 -8.31
CA SER A 64 3.83 -2.05 -8.70
C SER A 64 2.43 -2.02 -8.11
N CYS A 65 2.28 -1.62 -6.84
CA CYS A 65 0.97 -1.49 -6.20
C CYS A 65 0.16 -0.35 -6.80
N ILE A 66 0.76 0.82 -7.02
CA ILE A 66 0.07 1.95 -7.66
C ILE A 66 -0.43 1.57 -9.06
N GLN A 67 0.41 0.94 -9.88
CA GLN A 67 0.03 0.52 -11.23
C GLN A 67 -1.14 -0.47 -11.18
N PHE A 68 -1.15 -1.39 -10.21
CA PHE A 68 -2.28 -2.31 -10.02
C PHE A 68 -3.56 -1.58 -9.62
N VAL A 69 -3.49 -0.62 -8.69
CA VAL A 69 -4.63 0.20 -8.26
C VAL A 69 -5.22 0.97 -9.45
N LYS A 70 -4.39 1.69 -10.22
CA LYS A 70 -4.81 2.43 -11.41
C LYS A 70 -5.39 1.52 -12.52
N LYS A 71 -4.94 0.28 -12.60
CA LYS A 71 -5.47 -0.70 -13.57
C LYS A 71 -6.90 -1.12 -13.18
N VAL A 72 -7.12 -1.41 -11.90
CA VAL A 72 -8.38 -1.99 -11.38
C VAL A 72 -9.45 -0.92 -11.13
N LYS A 73 -9.08 0.21 -10.53
CA LYS A 73 -10.01 1.31 -10.22
C LYS A 73 -10.04 2.31 -11.37
N LYS A 74 -11.23 2.76 -11.75
CA LYS A 74 -11.44 3.74 -12.85
C LYS A 74 -11.76 5.12 -12.30
N GLY A 75 -11.44 6.15 -13.08
CA GLY A 75 -11.63 7.54 -12.71
C GLY A 75 -10.37 8.21 -12.17
N PRO A 76 -10.46 9.47 -11.73
CA PRO A 76 -9.35 10.20 -11.16
C PRO A 76 -8.78 9.51 -9.92
N PHE A 77 -7.45 9.40 -9.84
CA PHE A 77 -6.77 8.70 -8.75
C PHE A 77 -7.13 9.24 -7.36
N ALA A 78 -7.29 10.57 -7.26
CA ALA A 78 -7.68 11.24 -6.01
C ALA A 78 -9.09 10.88 -5.53
N GLU A 79 -10.00 10.44 -6.40
CA GLU A 79 -11.37 10.10 -6.02
C GLU A 79 -11.47 8.67 -5.46
N HIS A 80 -10.81 7.71 -6.10
CA HIS A 80 -10.89 6.31 -5.71
C HIS A 80 -9.79 5.87 -4.74
N SER A 81 -8.74 6.69 -4.56
CA SER A 81 -7.61 6.41 -3.66
C SER A 81 -7.04 7.70 -3.04
N PRO A 82 -7.87 8.49 -2.33
CA PRO A 82 -7.47 9.78 -1.78
C PRO A 82 -6.30 9.68 -0.80
N LEU A 83 -6.23 8.63 0.03
CA LEU A 83 -5.14 8.50 0.99
C LEU A 83 -3.78 8.30 0.30
N LEU A 84 -3.71 7.44 -0.74
CA LEU A 84 -2.49 7.29 -1.55
C LEU A 84 -2.16 8.59 -2.30
N ASN A 85 -3.18 9.32 -2.75
CA ASN A 85 -3.01 10.62 -3.39
C ASN A 85 -2.40 11.64 -2.43
N ASP A 86 -2.88 11.72 -1.18
CA ASP A 86 -2.36 12.65 -0.17
C ASP A 86 -0.94 12.29 0.24
N ILE A 87 -0.65 10.98 0.40
CA ILE A 87 0.70 10.49 0.70
C ILE A 87 1.70 10.86 -0.41
N SER A 88 1.25 10.96 -1.66
CA SER A 88 2.11 11.43 -2.77
C SER A 88 2.61 12.87 -2.59
N GLY A 89 1.93 13.67 -1.75
CA GLY A 89 2.33 15.03 -1.39
C GLY A 89 3.44 15.09 -0.33
N VAL A 90 3.79 13.97 0.31
CA VAL A 90 4.88 13.90 1.28
C VAL A 90 6.22 14.13 0.56
N PRO A 91 7.14 14.94 1.13
CA PRO A 91 8.31 15.42 0.38
C PRO A 91 9.36 14.36 0.04
N ASN A 92 9.44 13.28 0.81
CA ASN A 92 10.44 12.22 0.59
C ASN A 92 9.97 10.86 1.08
N TRP A 93 10.57 9.80 0.50
CA TRP A 93 10.22 8.41 0.79
C TRP A 93 10.55 7.96 2.22
N ASN A 94 11.56 8.56 2.87
CA ASN A 94 11.85 8.27 4.27
C ASN A 94 10.68 8.66 5.19
N LYS A 95 10.09 9.84 4.98
CA LYS A 95 8.88 10.26 5.69
C LYS A 95 7.67 9.39 5.35
N VAL A 96 7.51 9.01 4.08
CA VAL A 96 6.46 8.07 3.67
C VAL A 96 6.61 6.75 4.42
N ASN A 97 7.79 6.13 4.40
CA ASN A 97 8.06 4.86 5.05
C ASN A 97 7.81 4.92 6.57
N THR A 98 8.30 5.98 7.22
CA THR A 98 8.04 6.22 8.65
C THR A 98 6.54 6.33 8.94
N GLY A 99 5.79 7.05 8.09
CA GLY A 99 4.33 7.14 8.18
C GLY A 99 3.63 5.80 7.98
N MET A 100 4.07 5.01 6.99
CA MET A 100 3.52 3.68 6.71
C MET A 100 3.73 2.71 7.87
N LEU A 101 4.88 2.75 8.54
CA LEU A 101 5.13 1.93 9.74
C LEU A 101 4.19 2.30 10.89
N LYS A 102 3.97 3.60 11.13
CA LYS A 102 3.01 4.08 12.14
C LYS A 102 1.58 3.67 11.78
N MET A 103 1.20 3.81 10.51
CA MET A 103 -0.11 3.40 10.02
C MET A 103 -0.31 1.90 10.15
N TYR A 104 0.69 1.07 9.83
CA TYR A 104 0.60 -0.38 9.98
C TYR A 104 0.35 -0.79 11.44
N LYS A 105 1.04 -0.15 12.38
CA LYS A 105 0.80 -0.40 13.80
C LYS A 105 -0.63 -0.05 14.19
N ALA A 106 -1.08 1.17 13.88
CA ALA A 106 -2.36 1.70 14.33
C ALA A 106 -3.58 1.11 13.61
N GLU A 107 -3.45 0.82 12.31
CA GLU A 107 -4.56 0.39 11.45
C GLU A 107 -4.55 -1.11 11.15
N VAL A 108 -3.52 -1.86 11.55
CA VAL A 108 -3.49 -3.33 11.38
C VAL A 108 -3.26 -4.02 12.71
N LEU A 109 -2.10 -3.81 13.33
CA LEU A 109 -1.70 -4.58 14.51
C LEU A 109 -2.55 -4.23 15.76
N GLU A 110 -2.95 -2.98 15.91
CA GLU A 110 -3.77 -2.49 17.03
C GLU A 110 -5.28 -2.51 16.73
N LYS A 111 -5.70 -3.06 15.58
CA LYS A 111 -7.12 -3.16 15.19
C LYS A 111 -7.65 -4.57 15.39
N VAL A 112 -8.50 -4.74 16.41
CA VAL A 112 -9.15 -6.02 16.72
C VAL A 112 -9.85 -6.66 15.50
N PRO A 113 -10.68 -5.96 14.70
CA PRO A 113 -11.36 -6.59 13.57
C PRO A 113 -10.42 -7.20 12.52
N ILE A 114 -9.17 -6.72 12.47
CA ILE A 114 -8.15 -7.15 11.51
C ILE A 114 -7.28 -8.25 12.12
N ILE A 115 -6.79 -8.05 13.35
CA ILE A 115 -5.82 -8.94 13.98
C ILE A 115 -6.46 -10.11 14.76
N GLN A 116 -7.78 -10.12 14.98
CA GLN A 116 -8.49 -11.16 15.74
C GLN A 116 -8.27 -12.59 15.23
N HIS A 117 -7.87 -12.75 13.96
CA HIS A 117 -7.59 -14.04 13.34
C HIS A 117 -6.08 -14.40 13.35
N PHE A 118 -5.24 -13.59 13.99
CA PHE A 118 -3.82 -13.88 14.13
C PHE A 118 -3.61 -15.05 15.09
N LEU A 119 -2.85 -16.05 14.66
CA LEU A 119 -2.64 -17.29 15.41
C LEU A 119 -1.37 -17.20 16.24
N PHE A 120 -1.47 -17.65 17.49
CA PHE A 120 -0.33 -17.82 18.39
C PHE A 120 -0.03 -19.31 18.56
N GLY A 121 1.26 -19.64 18.64
CA GLY A 121 1.75 -21.01 18.72
C GLY A 121 3.11 -21.07 19.40
N TRP A 122 3.88 -22.12 19.12
CA TRP A 122 5.17 -22.31 19.79
C TRP A 122 6.25 -21.32 19.34
N LEU A 123 6.21 -20.87 18.07
CA LEU A 123 7.18 -19.91 17.52
C LEU A 123 6.81 -18.45 17.85
N ILE A 124 5.54 -18.09 17.68
CA ILE A 124 5.00 -16.76 18.01
C ILE A 124 4.07 -16.95 19.20
N LYS A 125 4.58 -16.68 20.40
CA LYS A 125 3.85 -16.83 21.65
C LYS A 125 2.98 -15.61 21.93
N TRP A 126 1.88 -15.82 22.66
CA TRP A 126 1.05 -14.76 23.20
C TRP A 126 1.69 -14.10 24.44
N GLU A 127 2.54 -14.85 25.15
CA GLU A 127 3.21 -14.49 26.40
C GLU A 127 4.72 -14.34 26.20
#